data_AF-A0A6P8GAV0-F1
#
_entry.id   AF-A0A6P8GAV0-F1
#
_cell.length_a   1.000
_cell.length_b   1.000
_cell.length_c   1.000
_cell.angle_alpha   90.00
_cell.angle_beta   90.00
_cell.angle_gamma   90.00
#
_symmetry.space_group_name_H-M   'P 1'
#
loop_
_entity.id
_entity.type
_entity.pdbx_description
1 polymer ?
#
loop_
_entity_poly.entity_id
_entity_poly.type
_entity_poly.pdbx_seq_one_letter_code
_entity_poly.pdbx_strand_id
1 'polypeptide(L)'
;MLLRVQFGGEHKYIKLSELTFDTFLKEGASQSSPCSVTSDDTVILNFSMCDDEEASPVGASQPKSHVAKALIGKILTSRPGGERIMQEYGKTKSLTDATRRQMMNIFAAEMTETHGTSPPKSVRVMYAQGIVALFPYLEDPFSQHGYEHYYDPESGSGYLAWRLKTIQRKSSEERCGSVSRSPKDRTRFQTPVW
;
A
#
# COMPACT_ATOMS: atom_id res chain seq x y z
N MET A 1 -9.80 -7.97 -18.46
CA MET A 1 -11.16 -7.79 -17.89
C MET A 1 -12.15 -7.67 -19.03
N LEU A 2 -13.40 -8.14 -18.90
CA LEU A 2 -14.44 -7.87 -19.91
C LEU A 2 -15.30 -6.69 -19.44
N LEU A 3 -15.42 -5.67 -20.29
CA LEU A 3 -16.28 -4.52 -20.05
C LEU A 3 -17.60 -4.73 -20.79
N ARG A 4 -18.74 -4.62 -20.08
CA ARG A 4 -20.06 -4.67 -20.71
C ARG A 4 -20.47 -3.25 -21.10
N VAL A 5 -20.73 -3.02 -22.39
CA VAL A 5 -21.15 -1.72 -22.92
C VAL A 5 -22.46 -1.88 -23.69
N GLN A 6 -23.37 -0.92 -23.54
CA GLN A 6 -24.65 -0.87 -24.26
C GLN A 6 -24.60 0.27 -25.28
N PHE A 7 -24.70 -0.07 -26.56
CA PHE A 7 -24.74 0.90 -27.66
C PHE A 7 -25.76 0.46 -28.69
N GLY A 8 -26.70 1.35 -29.05
CA GLY A 8 -27.76 1.05 -30.01
C GLY A 8 -28.76 -0.02 -29.55
N GLY A 9 -28.97 -0.19 -28.25
CA GLY A 9 -29.93 -1.16 -27.70
C GLY A 9 -29.39 -2.58 -27.52
N GLU A 10 -28.22 -2.91 -28.09
CA GLU A 10 -27.57 -4.20 -27.91
C GLU A 10 -26.49 -4.16 -26.83
N HIS A 11 -26.30 -5.29 -26.13
CA HIS A 11 -25.22 -5.46 -25.15
C HIS A 11 -24.04 -6.14 -25.82
N LYS A 12 -22.88 -5.47 -25.80
CA LYS A 12 -21.62 -6.02 -26.34
C LYS A 12 -20.59 -6.12 -25.22
N TYR A 13 -19.84 -7.21 -25.25
CA TYR A 13 -18.78 -7.48 -24.29
C TYR A 13 -17.43 -7.28 -24.96
N ILE A 14 -16.67 -6.30 -24.49
CA ILE A 14 -15.35 -5.99 -25.03
C ILE A 14 -14.31 -6.64 -24.13
N LYS A 15 -13.50 -7.53 -24.70
CA LYS A 15 -12.40 -8.19 -24.01
C LYS A 15 -11.18 -7.28 -24.05
N LEU A 16 -10.87 -6.65 -22.92
CA LEU A 16 -9.64 -5.86 -22.77
C LEU A 16 -8.49 -6.84 -22.48
N SER A 17 -7.69 -7.11 -23.51
CA SER A 17 -6.36 -7.71 -23.40
C SER A 17 -5.36 -6.62 -23.05
N GLU A 18 -4.83 -6.68 -21.83
CA GLU A 18 -3.66 -5.96 -21.31
C GLU A 18 -3.45 -4.54 -21.85
N LEU A 19 -4.32 -3.62 -21.44
CA LEU A 19 -3.99 -2.20 -21.43
C LEU A 19 -3.35 -1.88 -20.07
N THR A 20 -2.05 -1.62 -20.08
CA THR A 20 -1.34 -1.03 -18.94
C THR A 20 -1.99 0.32 -18.65
N PHE A 21 -2.52 0.47 -17.44
CA PHE A 21 -3.32 1.62 -17.00
C PHE A 21 -2.54 2.95 -17.08
N ASP A 22 -1.21 2.89 -17.22
CA ASP A 22 -0.29 4.02 -17.34
C ASP A 22 -0.53 4.90 -18.59
N THR A 23 -1.10 4.36 -19.67
CA THR A 23 -1.32 5.14 -20.90
C THR A 23 -2.49 6.13 -20.78
N PHE A 24 -3.44 5.91 -19.86
CA PHE A 24 -4.64 6.74 -19.72
C PHE A 24 -4.39 8.02 -18.90
N LEU A 25 -3.33 8.06 -18.10
CA LEU A 25 -2.97 9.23 -17.27
C LEU A 25 -2.14 10.29 -18.01
N LYS A 26 -1.71 10.01 -19.25
CA LYS A 26 -0.79 10.90 -19.99
C LYS A 26 -1.47 11.97 -20.85
N GLU A 27 -2.80 12.01 -20.88
CA GLU A 27 -3.55 12.87 -21.82
C GLU A 27 -4.44 13.88 -21.10
N GLY A 28 -3.83 14.60 -20.16
CA GLY A 28 -4.47 15.69 -19.41
C GLY A 28 -3.51 16.84 -19.13
N ALA A 29 -2.54 17.10 -20.02
CA ALA A 29 -1.69 18.28 -19.94
C ALA A 29 -2.10 19.25 -21.04
N SER A 30 -2.75 20.37 -20.66
CA SER A 30 -2.49 21.70 -21.23
C SER A 30 -3.37 22.80 -20.59
N GLN A 31 -2.67 23.86 -20.17
CA GLN A 31 -2.99 25.31 -20.26
C GLN A 31 -3.11 26.13 -18.96
N SER A 32 -2.25 27.16 -18.94
CA SER A 32 -2.26 28.45 -18.21
C SER A 32 -1.90 28.42 -16.72
N SER A 33 -1.15 29.36 -16.13
CA SER A 33 -0.31 30.51 -16.53
C SER A 33 0.39 31.01 -15.24
N PRO A 34 1.55 31.68 -15.27
CA PRO A 34 2.21 32.20 -14.08
C PRO A 34 1.83 33.67 -13.80
N CYS A 35 1.48 34.01 -12.57
CA CYS A 35 1.47 35.41 -12.06
C CYS A 35 2.21 35.42 -10.71
N SER A 36 3.44 35.93 -10.67
CA SER A 36 3.87 37.33 -10.47
C SER A 36 3.76 37.84 -9.02
N VAL A 37 4.93 37.81 -8.36
CA VAL A 37 5.57 38.76 -7.43
C VAL A 37 4.78 40.01 -6.99
N THR A 38 4.80 40.29 -5.68
CA THR A 38 5.01 41.62 -5.07
C THR A 38 5.75 41.43 -3.73
N SER A 39 7.04 41.80 -3.61
CA SER A 39 7.58 43.08 -3.06
C SER A 39 7.32 43.24 -1.56
N ASP A 40 8.27 42.92 -0.67
CA ASP A 40 9.41 43.70 -0.11
C ASP A 40 9.01 44.44 1.19
N ASP A 41 9.64 44.12 2.32
CA ASP A 41 10.28 45.14 3.16
C ASP A 41 11.17 44.53 4.28
N THR A 42 12.23 45.28 4.56
CA THR A 42 13.49 44.94 5.24
C THR A 42 13.40 44.99 6.77
N VAL A 43 14.10 44.12 7.53
CA VAL A 43 14.85 44.53 8.75
C VAL A 43 15.82 43.47 9.33
N ILE A 44 17.09 43.89 9.41
CA ILE A 44 18.16 43.59 10.37
C ILE A 44 18.86 42.22 10.30
N LEU A 45 20.01 42.24 9.64
CA LEU A 45 21.11 41.29 9.79
C LEU A 45 21.76 41.47 11.17
N ASN A 46 21.73 40.42 12.00
CA ASN A 46 22.71 40.26 13.06
C ASN A 46 23.62 39.08 12.70
N PHE A 47 24.84 39.41 12.32
CA PHE A 47 25.90 38.49 11.97
C PHE A 47 26.60 38.05 13.26
N SER A 48 26.49 36.77 13.61
CA SER A 48 27.47 36.12 14.48
C SER A 48 27.74 34.73 13.92
N MET A 49 28.94 34.56 13.36
CA MET A 49 29.52 33.28 13.01
C MET A 49 29.65 32.41 14.26
N CYS A 50 29.17 31.18 14.18
CA CYS A 50 29.68 30.04 14.92
C CYS A 50 29.92 28.95 13.88
N ASP A 51 31.18 28.63 13.63
CA ASP A 51 31.62 27.52 12.78
C ASP A 51 31.35 26.16 13.45
N ASP A 52 31.17 25.15 12.59
CA ASP A 52 31.23 23.69 12.80
C ASP A 52 30.14 23.00 13.65
N GLU A 53 29.14 22.41 12.98
CA GLU A 53 28.83 20.96 12.99
C GLU A 53 27.46 20.65 12.33
N GLU A 54 27.48 19.60 11.51
CA GLU A 54 26.36 18.80 10.98
C GLU A 54 25.00 18.93 11.71
N ALA A 55 24.02 19.60 11.08
CA ALA A 55 22.60 19.32 11.31
C ALA A 55 21.70 19.95 10.22
N SER A 56 21.12 19.07 9.41
CA SER A 56 20.04 19.30 8.44
C SER A 56 18.85 20.10 9.01
N PRO A 57 18.16 20.98 8.24
CA PRO A 57 17.24 21.96 8.77
C PRO A 57 15.92 21.38 9.27
N VAL A 58 15.49 21.97 10.37
CA VAL A 58 14.27 21.75 11.14
C VAL A 58 13.01 21.90 10.27
N GLY A 59 12.26 20.82 10.13
CA GLY A 59 10.83 20.79 9.79
C GLY A 59 10.07 20.10 10.94
N ALA A 60 9.23 20.87 11.63
CA ALA A 60 8.53 20.47 12.86
C ALA A 60 7.65 19.20 12.71
N SER A 61 7.48 18.48 13.83
CA SER A 61 6.57 17.32 14.08
C SER A 61 7.19 15.91 13.96
N GLN A 62 8.08 15.49 14.88
CA GLN A 62 8.73 14.16 14.75
C GLN A 62 8.67 13.15 15.93
N PRO A 63 7.91 13.28 17.04
CA PRO A 63 7.91 12.23 18.06
C PRO A 63 7.23 10.93 17.59
N LYS A 64 6.20 11.00 16.73
CA LYS A 64 5.46 9.82 16.26
C LYS A 64 6.13 9.10 15.09
N SER A 65 6.82 9.85 14.23
CA SER A 65 7.53 9.34 13.05
C SER A 65 8.68 8.41 13.45
N HIS A 66 9.47 8.79 14.45
CA HIS A 66 10.60 7.98 14.91
C HIS A 66 10.17 6.61 15.47
N VAL A 67 9.08 6.58 16.26
CA VAL A 67 8.52 5.33 16.80
C VAL A 67 7.99 4.43 15.69
N ALA A 68 7.25 5.01 14.73
CA ALA A 68 6.72 4.26 13.59
C ALA A 68 7.85 3.69 12.72
N LYS A 69 8.89 4.49 12.44
CA LYS A 69 10.08 4.06 11.70
C LYS A 69 10.79 2.90 12.38
N ALA A 70 11.03 3.00 13.68
CA ALA A 70 11.68 1.95 14.47
C ALA A 70 10.87 0.64 14.45
N LEU A 71 9.54 0.72 14.55
CA LEU A 71 8.65 -0.43 14.43
C LEU A 71 8.80 -1.12 13.07
N ILE A 72 8.72 -0.36 11.98
CA ILE A 72 8.84 -0.91 10.62
C ILE A 72 10.22 -1.54 10.39
N GLY A 73 11.29 -0.86 10.84
CA GLY A 73 12.64 -1.40 10.80
C GLY A 73 12.75 -2.75 11.53
N LYS A 74 12.21 -2.83 12.76
CA LYS A 74 12.19 -4.07 13.55
C LYS A 74 11.44 -5.20 12.85
N ILE A 75 10.29 -4.92 12.23
CA ILE A 75 9.50 -5.93 11.50
C ILE A 75 10.31 -6.49 10.33
N LEU A 76 10.97 -5.62 9.55
CA LEU A 76 11.79 -6.04 8.41
C LEU A 76 13.04 -6.82 8.83
N THR A 77 13.66 -6.51 9.96
CA THR A 77 14.81 -7.29 10.45
C THR A 77 14.39 -8.63 11.07
N SER A 78 13.15 -8.73 11.58
CA SER A 78 12.67 -9.94 12.26
C SER A 78 11.99 -10.95 11.33
N ARG A 79 11.37 -10.51 10.23
CA ARG A 79 10.55 -11.36 9.37
C ARG A 79 11.31 -11.84 8.14
N PRO A 80 11.09 -13.09 7.70
CA PRO A 80 11.77 -13.64 6.54
C PRO A 80 11.48 -12.81 5.29
N GLY A 81 12.53 -12.57 4.50
CA GLY A 81 12.46 -11.75 3.29
C GLY A 81 12.59 -10.24 3.51
N GLY A 82 12.57 -9.75 4.76
CA GLY A 82 12.83 -8.34 5.05
C GLY A 82 14.27 -7.90 4.73
N GLU A 83 15.25 -8.79 4.91
CA GLU A 83 16.65 -8.56 4.53
C GLU A 83 16.81 -8.17 3.05
N ARG A 84 16.12 -8.88 2.15
CA ARG A 84 16.15 -8.58 0.71
C ARG A 84 15.63 -7.18 0.41
N ILE A 85 14.60 -6.74 1.12
CA ILE A 85 14.00 -5.40 0.96
C ILE A 85 14.99 -4.33 1.43
N MET A 86 15.57 -4.51 2.61
CA MET A 86 16.56 -3.59 3.18
C MET A 86 17.80 -3.48 2.29
N GLN A 87 18.28 -4.61 1.78
CA GLN A 87 19.44 -4.66 0.89
C GLN A 87 19.17 -4.00 -0.47
N GLU A 88 18.03 -4.28 -1.10
CA GLU A 88 17.66 -3.69 -2.39
C GLU A 88 17.55 -2.17 -2.27
N TYR A 89 16.83 -1.69 -1.25
CA TYR A 89 16.70 -0.26 -1.00
C TYR A 89 18.05 0.41 -0.68
N GLY A 90 18.90 -0.26 0.11
CA GLY A 90 20.24 0.25 0.42
C GLY A 90 21.09 0.49 -0.83
N LYS A 91 20.92 -0.34 -1.88
CA LYS A 91 21.67 -0.24 -3.14
C LYS A 91 21.09 0.76 -4.12
N THR A 92 19.77 0.76 -4.32
CA THR A 92 19.13 1.50 -5.42
C THR A 92 18.31 2.70 -4.97
N LYS A 93 18.10 2.86 -3.66
CA LYS A 93 17.13 3.81 -3.07
C LYS A 93 15.72 3.64 -3.63
N SER A 94 15.41 2.47 -4.17
CA SER A 94 14.12 2.13 -4.76
C SER A 94 13.79 0.67 -4.50
N LEU A 95 12.55 0.26 -4.77
CA LEU A 95 12.11 -1.13 -4.70
C LEU A 95 11.40 -1.50 -5.99
N THR A 96 11.81 -2.62 -6.58
CA THR A 96 11.10 -3.31 -7.65
C THR A 96 9.69 -3.69 -7.19
N ASP A 97 8.76 -3.81 -8.14
CA ASP A 97 7.36 -4.15 -7.82
C ASP A 97 7.24 -5.47 -7.04
N ALA A 98 8.06 -6.48 -7.38
CA ALA A 98 8.10 -7.75 -6.66
C ALA A 98 8.53 -7.57 -5.18
N THR A 99 9.58 -6.79 -4.94
CA THR A 99 10.09 -6.54 -3.58
C THR A 99 9.15 -5.64 -2.78
N ARG A 100 8.50 -4.66 -3.42
CA ARG A 100 7.47 -3.83 -2.81
C ARG A 100 6.23 -4.65 -2.42
N ARG A 101 5.79 -5.60 -3.27
CA ARG A 101 4.74 -6.59 -2.95
C ARG A 101 5.12 -7.42 -1.73
N GLN A 102 6.36 -7.92 -1.71
CA GLN A 102 6.88 -8.72 -0.61
C GLN A 102 6.87 -7.93 0.71
N MET A 103 7.31 -6.67 0.68
CA MET A 103 7.28 -5.75 1.81
C MET A 103 5.86 -5.56 2.37
N MET A 104 4.90 -5.27 1.49
CA MET A 104 3.50 -5.10 1.91
C MET A 104 2.88 -6.38 2.45
N ASN A 105 3.26 -7.54 1.93
CA ASN A 105 2.80 -8.83 2.45
C ASN A 105 3.36 -9.10 3.85
N ILE A 106 4.62 -8.77 4.12
CA ILE A 106 5.22 -8.89 5.45
C ILE A 106 4.46 -8.01 6.45
N PHE A 107 4.21 -6.75 6.11
CA PHE A 107 3.46 -5.85 6.99
C PHE A 107 2.02 -6.28 7.20
N ALA A 108 1.32 -6.70 6.14
CA ALA A 108 -0.04 -7.19 6.27
C ALA A 108 -0.10 -8.45 7.17
N ALA A 109 0.84 -9.38 7.01
CA ALA A 109 0.93 -10.58 7.84
C ALA A 109 1.16 -10.21 9.32
N GLU A 110 2.15 -9.35 9.61
CA GLU A 110 2.45 -8.86 10.96
C GLU A 110 1.22 -8.20 11.60
N MET A 111 0.52 -7.33 10.86
CA MET A 111 -0.69 -6.67 11.35
C MET A 111 -1.81 -7.68 11.63
N THR A 112 -1.97 -8.71 10.78
CA THR A 112 -3.00 -9.74 11.01
C THR A 112 -2.67 -10.66 12.17
N GLU A 113 -1.40 -10.91 12.43
CA GLU A 113 -0.93 -11.72 13.56
C GLU A 113 -1.13 -10.99 14.90
N THR A 114 -0.88 -9.68 14.91
CA THR A 114 -0.92 -8.85 16.14
C THR A 114 -2.30 -8.26 16.46
N HIS A 115 -3.05 -7.84 15.43
CA HIS A 115 -4.34 -7.14 15.60
C HIS A 115 -5.53 -7.92 15.03
N GLY A 116 -5.31 -9.15 14.54
CA GLY A 116 -6.34 -9.97 13.92
C GLY A 116 -6.70 -9.53 12.51
N THR A 117 -7.81 -10.07 11.98
CA THR A 117 -8.18 -9.92 10.56
C THR A 117 -8.60 -8.51 10.15
N SER A 118 -8.88 -7.62 11.11
CA SER A 118 -9.25 -6.23 10.85
C SER A 118 -8.44 -5.26 11.72
N PRO A 119 -7.20 -4.94 11.30
CA PRO A 119 -6.38 -4.00 12.05
C PRO A 119 -7.04 -2.61 12.18
N PRO A 120 -6.96 -1.97 13.37
CA PRO A 120 -7.52 -0.63 13.59
C PRO A 120 -6.97 0.41 12.61
N LYS A 121 -7.75 1.47 12.34
CA LYS A 121 -7.37 2.58 11.46
C LYS A 121 -6.05 3.23 11.90
N SER A 122 -5.90 3.48 13.20
CA SER A 122 -4.69 4.09 13.78
C SER A 122 -3.43 3.28 13.50
N VAL A 123 -3.51 1.94 13.58
CA VAL A 123 -2.38 1.05 13.27
C VAL A 123 -2.03 1.13 11.79
N ARG A 124 -3.03 1.10 10.90
CA ARG A 124 -2.80 1.22 9.45
C ARG A 124 -2.11 2.52 9.07
N VAL A 125 -2.52 3.64 9.66
CA VAL A 125 -1.84 4.94 9.49
C VAL A 125 -0.41 4.91 10.02
N MET A 126 -0.20 4.36 11.22
CA MET A 126 1.14 4.26 11.83
C MET A 126 2.10 3.46 10.94
N TYR A 127 1.64 2.35 10.35
CA TYR A 127 2.45 1.57 9.42
C TYR A 127 2.77 2.38 8.15
N ALA A 128 1.79 3.03 7.54
CA ALA A 128 2.00 3.84 6.35
C ALA A 128 3.01 4.99 6.58
N GLN A 129 2.89 5.69 7.71
CA GLN A 129 3.85 6.72 8.14
C GLN A 129 5.24 6.15 8.38
N GLY A 130 5.35 5.01 9.06
CA GLY A 130 6.63 4.35 9.32
C GLY A 130 7.35 3.90 8.04
N ILE A 131 6.60 3.51 7.01
CA ILE A 131 7.14 3.12 5.70
C ILE A 131 7.79 4.32 5.02
N VAL A 132 7.11 5.46 4.94
CA VAL A 132 7.67 6.69 4.35
C VAL A 132 8.86 7.19 5.18
N ALA A 133 8.78 7.13 6.51
CA ALA A 133 9.88 7.53 7.39
C ALA A 133 11.13 6.64 7.26
N LEU A 134 10.95 5.34 6.96
CA LEU A 134 12.06 4.41 6.72
C LEU A 134 12.57 4.48 5.27
N PHE A 135 11.67 4.69 4.32
CA PHE A 135 11.93 4.70 2.88
C PHE A 135 11.51 6.03 2.24
N PRO A 136 12.21 7.15 2.52
CA PRO A 136 11.81 8.48 2.04
C PRO A 136 11.71 8.57 0.51
N TYR A 137 12.57 7.87 -0.23
CA TYR A 137 12.51 7.83 -1.69
C TYR A 137 11.32 7.04 -2.28
N LEU A 138 10.49 6.41 -1.44
CA LEU A 138 9.26 5.73 -1.85
C LEU A 138 7.99 6.50 -1.45
N GLU A 139 8.16 7.72 -0.95
CA GLU A 139 7.09 8.67 -0.70
C GLU A 139 6.41 9.07 -2.01
N ASP A 140 5.10 9.31 -1.96
CA ASP A 140 4.41 9.89 -3.10
C ASP A 140 4.51 11.43 -3.08
N PRO A 141 5.18 12.06 -4.06
CA PRO A 141 5.30 13.52 -4.11
C PRO A 141 3.98 14.24 -4.41
N PHE A 142 2.94 13.52 -4.87
CA PHE A 142 1.64 14.10 -5.20
C PHE A 142 0.62 14.01 -4.04
N SER A 143 0.98 13.31 -2.97
CA SER A 143 0.15 13.10 -1.78
C SER A 143 0.41 14.21 -0.76
N GLN A 144 -0.63 14.61 -0.02
CA GLN A 144 -0.48 15.63 1.03
C GLN A 144 0.48 15.17 2.14
N HIS A 145 0.46 13.88 2.46
CA HIS A 145 1.22 13.31 3.55
C HIS A 145 2.29 12.31 3.09
N GLY A 146 2.38 12.05 1.78
CA GLY A 146 3.35 11.15 1.18
C GLY A 146 3.06 9.65 1.35
N TYR A 147 2.17 9.26 2.27
CA TYR A 147 1.87 7.85 2.57
C TYR A 147 0.51 7.35 2.05
N GLU A 148 -0.29 8.19 1.38
CA GLU A 148 -1.68 7.89 1.00
C GLU A 148 -1.77 6.68 0.04
N HIS A 149 -0.76 6.47 -0.82
CA HIS A 149 -0.68 5.27 -1.67
C HIS A 149 -0.59 3.96 -0.87
N TYR A 150 -0.01 3.99 0.32
CA TYR A 150 0.07 2.82 1.21
C TYR A 150 -1.21 2.67 2.03
N TYR A 151 -1.68 3.75 2.62
CA TYR A 151 -2.97 3.79 3.29
C TYR A 151 -3.49 5.22 3.37
N ASP A 152 -4.65 5.46 2.75
CA ASP A 152 -5.37 6.70 2.90
C ASP A 152 -6.43 6.55 4.02
N PRO A 153 -6.31 7.30 5.13
CA PRO A 153 -7.30 7.26 6.20
C PRO A 153 -8.65 7.84 5.80
N GLU A 154 -8.75 8.74 4.81
CA GLU A 154 -10.01 9.36 4.41
C GLU A 154 -10.86 8.40 3.59
N SER A 155 -10.32 7.84 2.50
CA SER A 155 -11.02 6.85 1.70
C SER A 155 -11.01 5.43 2.30
N GLY A 156 -10.11 5.17 3.26
CA GLY A 156 -9.87 3.81 3.76
C GLY A 156 -9.24 2.88 2.71
N SER A 157 -8.63 3.45 1.66
CA SER A 157 -8.03 2.74 0.54
C SER A 157 -6.50 2.68 0.65
N GLY A 158 -5.83 2.29 -0.43
CA GLY A 158 -4.38 2.11 -0.48
C GLY A 158 -3.96 0.65 -0.44
N TYR A 159 -2.67 0.43 -0.67
CA TYR A 159 -2.14 -0.91 -0.88
C TYR A 159 -2.30 -1.81 0.35
N LEU A 160 -2.04 -1.27 1.54
CA LEU A 160 -2.17 -2.02 2.79
C LEU A 160 -3.63 -2.44 3.04
N ALA A 161 -4.58 -1.54 2.79
CA ALA A 161 -6.00 -1.83 2.91
C ALA A 161 -6.44 -2.96 1.96
N TRP A 162 -6.00 -2.90 0.69
CA TRP A 162 -6.29 -3.95 -0.29
C TRP A 162 -5.70 -5.30 0.13
N ARG A 163 -4.44 -5.33 0.60
CA ARG A 163 -3.80 -6.58 1.04
C ARG A 163 -4.54 -7.21 2.21
N LEU A 164 -4.85 -6.45 3.26
CA LEU A 164 -5.60 -6.93 4.41
C LEU A 164 -6.97 -7.52 4.01
N LYS A 165 -7.70 -6.82 3.11
CA LYS A 165 -8.98 -7.31 2.58
C LYS A 165 -8.85 -8.63 1.83
N THR A 166 -7.81 -8.79 1.02
CA THR A 166 -7.62 -10.01 0.21
C THR A 166 -7.13 -11.21 1.01
N ILE A 167 -6.31 -11.00 2.05
CA ILE A 167 -5.92 -12.05 3.00
C ILE A 167 -7.16 -12.57 3.73
N GLN A 168 -8.01 -11.66 4.21
CA GLN A 168 -9.27 -12.02 4.87
C GLN A 168 -10.16 -12.88 3.96
N ARG A 169 -10.37 -12.48 2.69
CA ARG A 169 -11.23 -13.21 1.75
C ARG A 169 -10.74 -14.64 1.47
N LYS A 170 -9.43 -14.84 1.32
CA LYS A 170 -8.85 -16.18 1.11
C LYS A 170 -9.09 -17.09 2.32
N SER A 171 -8.92 -16.56 3.53
CA SER A 171 -9.14 -17.33 4.77
C SER A 171 -10.60 -17.75 4.99
N SER A 172 -11.58 -17.04 4.41
CA SER A 172 -13.00 -17.44 4.44
C SER A 172 -13.36 -18.45 3.36
N GLU A 173 -12.73 -18.36 2.18
CA GLU A 173 -12.99 -19.25 1.05
C GLU A 173 -12.46 -20.66 1.33
N GLU A 174 -11.30 -20.78 1.97
CA GLU A 174 -10.74 -22.05 2.45
C GLU A 174 -11.64 -22.75 3.47
N ARG A 175 -12.36 -22.00 4.31
CA ARG A 175 -13.33 -22.56 5.28
C ARG A 175 -14.64 -23.00 4.65
N CYS A 176 -15.06 -22.38 3.55
CA CYS A 176 -16.31 -22.70 2.86
C CYS A 176 -16.15 -23.84 1.84
N GLY A 177 -14.95 -24.10 1.34
CA GLY A 177 -14.66 -25.19 0.39
C GLY A 177 -14.73 -26.60 0.99
N SER A 178 -14.75 -26.74 2.32
CA SER A 178 -14.77 -28.02 3.02
C SER A 178 -16.16 -28.54 3.43
N VAL A 179 -17.24 -27.79 3.18
CA VAL A 179 -18.62 -28.20 3.53
C VAL A 179 -19.43 -28.49 2.26
N SER A 180 -19.08 -29.56 1.53
CA SER A 180 -20.03 -30.31 0.71
C SER A 180 -19.36 -31.50 0.04
N ARG A 181 -19.47 -32.67 0.67
CA ARG A 181 -19.53 -34.00 0.04
C ARG A 181 -19.85 -35.03 1.13
N SER A 182 -21.09 -35.01 1.64
CA SER A 182 -21.66 -36.18 2.29
C SER A 182 -22.00 -37.21 1.21
N PRO A 183 -21.43 -38.43 1.22
CA PRO A 183 -21.89 -39.51 0.38
C PRO A 183 -23.28 -39.92 0.85
N LYS A 184 -24.30 -39.75 0.01
CA LYS A 184 -25.61 -40.38 0.21
C LYS A 184 -25.43 -41.90 0.14
N ASP A 185 -25.92 -42.57 1.16
CA ASP A 185 -26.05 -44.03 1.25
C ASP A 185 -26.53 -44.65 -0.07
N ARG A 186 -25.72 -45.58 -0.58
CA ARG A 186 -26.11 -46.45 -1.69
C ARG A 186 -26.53 -47.78 -1.10
N THR A 187 -27.77 -47.85 -0.62
CA THR A 187 -28.41 -49.10 -0.20
C THR A 187 -28.49 -50.03 -1.41
N ARG A 188 -27.63 -51.04 -1.42
CA ARG A 188 -27.59 -52.10 -2.43
C ARG A 188 -28.73 -53.06 -2.14
N PHE A 189 -29.79 -53.00 -2.94
CA PHE A 189 -30.84 -54.01 -2.92
C PHE A 189 -30.25 -55.38 -3.27
N GLN A 190 -30.50 -56.32 -2.37
CA GLN A 190 -30.13 -57.72 -2.46
C GLN A 190 -31.15 -58.42 -3.36
N THR A 191 -30.68 -59.15 -4.36
CA THR A 191 -31.49 -59.98 -5.27
C THR A 191 -32.09 -61.17 -4.51
N PRO A 192 -33.33 -61.60 -4.79
CA PRO A 192 -33.72 -62.98 -4.54
C PRO A 192 -33.46 -63.85 -5.77
N VAL A 193 -33.07 -65.08 -5.46
CA VAL A 193 -32.91 -66.23 -6.34
C VAL A 193 -34.27 -66.94 -6.45
N TRP A 194 -34.52 -67.55 -7.61
CA TRP A 194 -35.66 -68.37 -8.06
C TRP A 194 -36.83 -67.60 -8.68
#